data_AF-A0A5K7Z3Q0-F1
#
_entry.id   AF-A0A5K7Z3Q0-F1
#
_cell.length_a   1.000
_cell.length_b   1.000
_cell.length_c   1.000
_cell.angle_alpha   90.00
_cell.angle_beta   90.00
_cell.angle_gamma   90.00
#
_symmetry.space_group_name_H-M   'P 1'
#
loop_
_entity.id
_entity.type
_entity.pdbx_description
1 polymer ?
#
loop_
_entity_poly.entity_id
_entity_poly.type
_entity_poly.pdbx_seq_one_letter_code
_entity_poly.pdbx_strand_id
1 'polypeptide(L)'
;MTQQTRMETINLATDVLVVGAGMTGVKAATEIAASGYKVVLIDEGSGLGMAPADTVVDLDGEEQAAQEALVASVNDSEMIEVMTGTRMDGAAGVPGDFRVWLSGSDDIVEKSVGAIVVASELVACPLNEAYGLNLSDTVVTQSQLEAALRANPSALAGKSVAFMMGLAQDGNPLVLERVLKSVLAVENIEDTSAYVFAGDLKVAEDGLERLYLECRDKGTMYVKLNEMPAVTQAEGTLSITYDDPVLQRKVQLTPDMIVVEEAIGANEVNTALAEMLKINVGSMGFLQTDNVHRYPVSTNREGIFVVGGSRRAKKRYGALMDAENAAIRIRSLLGDGTITVPADKAVLDTGKCTFCLTCYRCCPHGAIFWSADNKPVISPVACQGCGICASECPMDAIQIGGFNDAEMIDQVTRSATAKDGDHPTIVAFCCQNSGLEAARMAESFGMPLPKGLKTVAVPCAGKVDIDYVMHALAEGADGVVVMACHNGNCKSENGSLYANWRTANAQDMIEAIGLEKDRICFATTASNMGADFSKILMDMEATLTSK
;
A
#
# COMPACT_ATOMS: atom_id res chain seq x y z
N MET A 1 30.80 -14.06 -21.81
CA MET A 1 31.18 -14.72 -20.54
C MET A 1 30.45 -13.98 -19.45
N THR A 2 29.43 -14.57 -18.84
CA THR A 2 28.70 -13.98 -17.72
C THR A 2 29.68 -13.83 -16.56
N GLN A 3 30.08 -12.59 -16.24
CA GLN A 3 30.77 -12.32 -14.98
C GLN A 3 29.86 -12.86 -13.86
N GLN A 4 30.38 -13.80 -13.07
CA GLN A 4 29.68 -14.25 -11.87
C GLN A 4 29.50 -13.03 -10.96
N THR A 5 28.24 -12.66 -10.73
CA THR A 5 27.86 -11.62 -9.79
C THR A 5 28.52 -11.89 -8.44
N ARG A 6 29.37 -10.96 -7.99
CA ARG A 6 30.03 -11.08 -6.69
C ARG A 6 28.97 -10.98 -5.60
N MET A 7 28.85 -12.01 -4.78
CA MET A 7 28.00 -11.98 -3.60
C MET A 7 28.78 -11.43 -2.40
N GLU A 8 28.12 -10.70 -1.53
CA GLU A 8 28.67 -10.24 -0.26
C GLU A 8 27.75 -10.58 0.91
N THR A 9 28.35 -10.85 2.06
CA THR A 9 27.64 -11.15 3.30
C THR A 9 27.63 -9.92 4.19
N ILE A 10 26.44 -9.55 4.67
CA ILE A 10 26.21 -8.35 5.47
C ILE A 10 25.62 -8.77 6.80
N ASN A 11 26.11 -8.16 7.88
CA ASN A 11 25.56 -8.31 9.21
C ASN A 11 24.39 -7.33 9.39
N LEU A 12 23.30 -7.81 9.96
CA LEU A 12 22.08 -7.06 10.21
C LEU A 12 21.83 -7.01 11.73
N ALA A 13 21.39 -5.86 12.23
CA ALA A 13 20.67 -5.81 13.49
C ALA A 13 19.43 -6.71 13.41
N THR A 14 19.10 -7.39 14.50
CA THR A 14 18.03 -8.38 14.55
C THR A 14 16.84 -7.93 15.41
N ASP A 15 17.02 -6.91 16.25
CA ASP A 15 15.97 -6.31 17.05
C ASP A 15 14.91 -5.65 16.14
N VAL A 16 13.64 -5.66 16.56
CA VAL A 16 12.52 -5.15 15.75
C VAL A 16 11.73 -4.12 16.54
N LEU A 17 11.45 -2.97 15.92
CA LEU A 17 10.52 -1.98 16.47
C LEU A 17 9.08 -2.30 16.03
N VAL A 18 8.13 -2.30 16.96
CA VAL A 18 6.69 -2.32 16.68
C VAL A 18 6.08 -1.01 17.20
N VAL A 19 5.43 -0.27 16.30
CA VAL A 19 4.79 1.03 16.58
C VAL A 19 3.29 0.86 16.67
N GLY A 20 2.73 1.10 17.86
CA GLY A 20 1.32 0.89 18.19
C GLY A 20 1.15 -0.42 18.95
N ALA A 21 0.59 -0.34 20.16
CA ALA A 21 0.36 -1.47 21.05
C ALA A 21 -1.13 -1.79 21.25
N GLY A 22 -1.95 -1.48 20.24
CA GLY A 22 -3.27 -2.11 20.10
C GLY A 22 -3.15 -3.61 19.81
N MET A 23 -4.27 -4.28 19.55
CA MET A 23 -4.29 -5.74 19.41
C MET A 23 -3.26 -6.26 18.39
N THR A 24 -3.25 -5.63 17.21
CA THR A 24 -2.45 -6.10 16.09
C THR A 24 -0.96 -5.95 16.40
N GLY A 25 -0.58 -4.85 17.08
CA GLY A 25 0.78 -4.59 17.49
C GLY A 25 1.27 -5.57 18.56
N VAL A 26 0.45 -5.84 19.57
CA VAL A 26 0.74 -6.85 20.60
C VAL A 26 0.90 -8.23 19.98
N LYS A 27 -0.02 -8.65 19.09
CA LYS A 27 0.11 -9.90 18.34
C LYS A 27 1.40 -9.94 17.51
N ALA A 28 1.73 -8.86 16.79
CA ALA A 28 2.96 -8.78 16.00
C ALA A 28 4.20 -8.93 16.88
N ALA A 29 4.25 -8.24 18.02
CA ALA A 29 5.34 -8.35 18.99
C ALA A 29 5.50 -9.79 19.49
N THR A 30 4.41 -10.46 19.87
CA THR A 30 4.45 -11.86 20.32
C THR A 30 4.93 -12.82 19.23
N GLU A 31 4.46 -12.69 17.99
CA GLU A 31 4.88 -13.56 16.87
C GLU A 31 6.36 -13.36 16.48
N ILE A 32 6.82 -12.11 16.51
CA ILE A 32 8.22 -11.76 16.22
C ILE A 32 9.13 -12.27 17.34
N ALA A 33 8.74 -12.11 18.60
CA ALA A 33 9.47 -12.64 19.74
C ALA A 33 9.51 -14.18 19.74
N ALA A 34 8.41 -14.84 19.42
CA ALA A 34 8.34 -16.30 19.25
C ALA A 34 9.24 -16.79 18.11
N SER A 35 9.53 -15.93 17.12
CA SER A 35 10.48 -16.21 16.04
C SER A 35 11.95 -16.02 16.45
N GLY A 36 12.22 -15.60 17.69
CA GLY A 36 13.57 -15.47 18.26
C GLY A 36 14.18 -14.07 18.17
N TYR A 37 13.42 -13.05 17.79
CA TYR A 37 13.89 -11.67 17.69
C TYR A 37 13.50 -10.85 18.91
N LYS A 38 14.37 -9.96 19.39
CA LYS A 38 13.99 -8.99 20.41
C LYS A 38 13.06 -7.95 19.82
N VAL A 39 12.07 -7.53 20.59
CA VAL A 39 11.07 -6.56 20.16
C VAL A 39 11.09 -5.35 21.08
N VAL A 40 11.07 -4.16 20.49
CA VAL A 40 10.74 -2.92 21.18
C VAL A 40 9.32 -2.55 20.76
N LEU A 41 8.38 -2.64 21.69
CA LEU A 41 6.97 -2.29 21.47
C LEU A 41 6.69 -0.92 22.06
N ILE A 42 6.35 0.06 21.21
CA ILE A 42 6.05 1.43 21.64
C ILE A 42 4.57 1.76 21.45
N ASP A 43 4.05 2.60 22.34
CA ASP A 43 2.70 3.16 22.23
C ASP A 43 2.63 4.55 22.87
N GLU A 44 1.91 5.49 22.25
CA GLU A 44 1.74 6.85 22.78
C GLU A 44 0.77 6.89 23.97
N GLY A 45 -0.11 5.89 24.09
CA GLY A 45 -1.08 5.74 25.17
C GLY A 45 -0.45 5.26 26.47
N SER A 46 -1.25 5.26 27.53
CA SER A 46 -0.83 4.91 28.89
C SER A 46 -0.81 3.40 29.20
N GLY A 47 -1.22 2.53 28.27
CA GLY A 47 -1.33 1.10 28.54
C GLY A 47 -1.45 0.23 27.29
N LEU A 48 -0.91 -0.99 27.37
CA LEU A 48 -0.98 -1.98 26.30
C LEU A 48 -2.42 -2.42 26.06
N GLY A 49 -2.77 -2.57 24.78
CA GLY A 49 -4.08 -3.05 24.37
C GLY A 49 -5.24 -2.13 24.72
N MET A 50 -4.97 -0.89 25.14
CA MET A 50 -6.01 0.11 25.34
C MET A 50 -6.41 0.66 23.98
N ALA A 51 -7.63 0.33 23.56
CA ALA A 51 -8.22 0.90 22.37
C ALA A 51 -8.64 2.36 22.66
N PRO A 52 -8.40 3.32 21.76
CA PRO A 52 -9.03 4.64 21.81
C PRO A 52 -10.55 4.55 22.02
N ALA A 53 -11.16 5.61 22.55
CA ALA A 53 -12.60 5.65 22.81
C ALA A 53 -13.46 5.42 21.54
N ASP A 54 -12.90 5.71 20.36
CA ASP A 54 -13.56 5.61 19.06
C ASP A 54 -13.19 4.33 18.29
N THR A 55 -12.60 3.34 18.96
CA THR A 55 -12.29 2.04 18.37
C THR A 55 -13.52 1.12 18.38
N VAL A 56 -13.59 0.25 17.38
CA VAL A 56 -14.64 -0.76 17.23
C VAL A 56 -14.83 -1.56 18.51
N VAL A 57 -16.08 -1.61 18.99
CA VAL A 57 -16.44 -2.10 20.31
C VAL A 57 -16.87 -3.57 20.22
N ASP A 58 -16.16 -4.43 20.94
CA ASP A 58 -16.54 -5.83 21.11
C ASP A 58 -17.79 -6.02 21.99
N LEU A 59 -18.86 -6.56 21.41
CA LEU A 59 -20.12 -6.83 22.10
C LEU A 59 -20.17 -8.20 22.78
N ASP A 60 -19.40 -9.20 22.31
CA ASP A 60 -19.47 -10.58 22.81
C ASP A 60 -18.40 -10.88 23.88
N GLY A 61 -17.38 -10.02 23.99
CA GLY A 61 -16.33 -10.12 25.01
C GLY A 61 -15.20 -11.08 24.62
N GLU A 62 -15.32 -11.80 23.50
CA GLU A 62 -14.28 -12.71 23.03
C GLU A 62 -13.03 -11.93 22.60
N GLU A 63 -13.23 -10.76 22.01
CA GLU A 63 -12.14 -9.94 21.54
C GLU A 63 -11.31 -9.37 22.68
N GLN A 64 -11.99 -8.92 23.72
CA GLN A 64 -11.37 -8.41 24.94
C GLN A 64 -10.62 -9.51 25.69
N ALA A 65 -11.20 -10.71 25.84
CA ALA A 65 -10.53 -11.83 26.50
C ALA A 65 -9.24 -12.24 25.77
N ALA A 66 -9.25 -12.28 24.43
CA ALA A 66 -8.06 -12.57 23.64
C ALA A 66 -7.03 -11.42 23.65
N GLN A 67 -7.47 -10.16 23.76
CA GLN A 67 -6.58 -9.01 23.99
C GLN A 67 -5.83 -9.17 25.31
N GLU A 68 -6.55 -9.44 26.40
CA GLU A 68 -6.00 -9.62 27.74
C GLU A 68 -4.99 -10.78 27.77
N ALA A 69 -5.29 -11.89 27.10
CA ALA A 69 -4.37 -13.02 26.96
C ALA A 69 -3.08 -12.65 26.20
N LEU A 70 -3.19 -11.88 25.12
CA LEU A 70 -2.01 -11.41 24.36
C LEU A 70 -1.18 -10.41 25.18
N VAL A 71 -1.81 -9.48 25.88
CA VAL A 71 -1.12 -8.51 26.74
C VAL A 71 -0.38 -9.22 27.88
N ALA A 72 -0.99 -10.24 28.49
CA ALA A 72 -0.32 -11.09 29.48
C ALA A 72 0.93 -11.76 28.87
N SER A 73 0.83 -12.30 27.65
CA SER A 73 1.98 -12.92 26.96
C SER A 73 3.14 -11.95 26.71
N VAL A 74 2.84 -10.69 26.44
CA VAL A 74 3.85 -9.64 26.25
C VAL A 74 4.53 -9.29 27.56
N ASN A 75 3.77 -9.09 28.63
CA ASN A 75 4.31 -8.76 29.94
C ASN A 75 5.18 -9.87 30.56
N ASP A 76 4.88 -11.13 30.24
CA ASP A 76 5.63 -12.30 30.72
C ASP A 76 6.91 -12.58 29.90
N SER A 77 7.13 -11.88 28.79
CA SER A 77 8.22 -12.16 27.86
C SER A 77 9.44 -11.26 28.09
N GLU A 78 10.60 -11.86 28.37
CA GLU A 78 11.89 -11.14 28.45
C GLU A 78 12.40 -10.67 27.08
N MET A 79 11.79 -11.13 25.98
CA MET A 79 12.15 -10.77 24.61
C MET A 79 11.46 -9.48 24.13
N ILE A 80 10.50 -8.95 24.88
CA ILE A 80 9.71 -7.79 24.48
C ILE A 80 9.92 -6.66 25.49
N GLU A 81 10.57 -5.59 25.05
CA GLU A 81 10.68 -4.33 25.78
C GLU A 81 9.47 -3.46 25.47
N VAL A 82 8.68 -3.13 26.49
CA VAL A 82 7.49 -2.29 26.35
C VAL A 82 7.79 -0.85 26.77
N MET A 83 7.48 0.11 25.91
CA MET A 83 7.61 1.55 26.16
C MET A 83 6.27 2.26 25.90
N THR A 84 5.46 2.42 26.95
CA THR A 84 4.20 3.21 26.89
C THR A 84 4.49 4.71 27.05
N GLY A 85 3.52 5.56 26.70
CA GLY A 85 3.71 7.02 26.69
C GLY A 85 4.86 7.46 25.78
N THR A 86 5.20 6.66 24.77
CA THR A 86 6.39 6.81 23.93
C THR A 86 5.97 6.87 22.46
N ARG A 87 6.39 7.93 21.77
CA ARG A 87 6.20 8.07 20.32
C ARG A 87 7.51 7.94 19.56
N MET A 88 7.41 7.71 18.26
CA MET A 88 8.55 7.81 17.35
C MET A 88 8.62 9.23 16.79
N ASP A 89 9.75 9.90 16.94
CA ASP A 89 10.01 11.23 16.38
C ASP A 89 10.77 11.18 15.05
N GLY A 90 11.38 10.03 14.72
CA GLY A 90 12.02 9.85 13.43
C GLY A 90 12.70 8.50 13.25
N ALA A 91 13.05 8.20 12.00
CA ALA A 91 13.83 7.04 11.62
C ALA A 91 14.80 7.37 10.48
N ALA A 92 15.96 6.72 10.48
CA ALA A 92 16.94 6.77 9.42
C ALA A 92 17.58 5.40 9.20
N GLY A 93 18.26 5.23 8.07
CA GLY A 93 18.96 3.98 7.75
C GLY A 93 18.19 3.07 6.80
N VAL A 94 18.55 1.79 6.81
CA VAL A 94 18.19 0.77 5.80
C VAL A 94 17.88 -0.56 6.51
N PRO A 95 17.32 -1.58 5.83
CA PRO A 95 17.04 -2.87 6.44
C PRO A 95 18.28 -3.46 7.11
N GLY A 96 18.14 -3.87 8.36
CA GLY A 96 19.26 -4.36 9.18
C GLY A 96 20.13 -3.28 9.83
N ASP A 97 19.88 -1.99 9.58
CA ASP A 97 20.62 -0.87 10.17
C ASP A 97 19.72 0.38 10.23
N PHE A 98 18.55 0.26 10.85
CA PHE A 98 17.70 1.41 11.13
C PHE A 98 18.10 2.02 12.48
N ARG A 99 18.17 3.35 12.53
CA ARG A 99 18.21 4.14 13.76
C ARG A 99 16.86 4.80 13.95
N VAL A 100 16.27 4.63 15.12
CA VAL A 100 14.97 5.21 15.49
C VAL A 100 15.15 6.10 16.71
N TRP A 101 14.48 7.26 16.71
CA TRP A 101 14.45 8.18 17.83
C TRP A 101 13.06 8.16 18.45
N LEU A 102 13.03 7.80 19.73
CA LEU A 102 11.81 7.57 20.50
C LEU A 102 11.75 8.60 21.63
N SER A 103 10.62 9.29 21.80
CA SER A 103 10.45 10.26 22.89
C SER A 103 9.26 9.94 23.77
N GLY A 104 9.47 10.12 25.06
CA GLY A 104 8.42 10.13 26.08
C GLY A 104 8.19 11.54 26.63
N SER A 105 8.11 11.69 27.96
CA SER A 105 7.81 12.96 28.61
C SER A 105 8.91 14.02 28.46
N ASP A 106 10.20 13.65 28.54
CA ASP A 106 11.33 14.61 28.45
C ASP A 106 12.62 14.04 27.83
N ASP A 107 12.74 12.72 27.64
CA ASP A 107 13.95 12.06 27.13
C ASP A 107 13.76 11.55 25.68
N ILE A 108 14.80 11.70 24.86
CA ILE A 108 14.91 11.06 23.54
C ILE A 108 15.86 9.88 23.65
N VAL A 109 15.37 8.69 23.33
CA VAL A 109 16.14 7.45 23.28
C VAL A 109 16.38 7.06 21.83
N GLU A 110 17.65 6.86 21.47
CA GLU A 110 18.02 6.27 20.19
C GLU A 110 18.13 4.75 20.32
N LYS A 111 17.50 4.01 19.39
CA LYS A 111 17.66 2.55 19.28
C LYS A 111 18.06 2.15 17.86
N SER A 112 18.83 1.07 17.77
CA SER A 112 19.18 0.42 16.49
C SER A 112 18.34 -0.84 16.31
N VAL A 113 17.66 -0.95 15.18
CA VAL A 113 16.75 -2.07 14.86
C VAL A 113 16.96 -2.56 13.42
N GLY A 114 16.71 -3.83 13.18
CA GLY A 114 16.78 -4.43 11.85
C GLY A 114 15.53 -4.23 11.00
N ALA A 115 14.37 -4.14 11.66
CA ALA A 115 13.08 -3.95 11.01
C ALA A 115 12.14 -3.10 11.85
N ILE A 116 11.13 -2.52 11.19
CA ILE A 116 10.09 -1.69 11.80
C ILE A 116 8.72 -2.22 11.34
N VAL A 117 7.79 -2.36 12.28
CA VAL A 117 6.39 -2.74 12.03
C VAL A 117 5.49 -1.62 12.52
N VAL A 118 4.63 -1.11 11.65
CA VAL A 118 3.61 -0.12 12.02
C VAL A 118 2.27 -0.82 12.17
N ALA A 119 1.64 -0.65 13.33
CA ALA A 119 0.41 -1.29 13.75
C ALA A 119 -0.58 -0.29 14.35
N SER A 120 -0.73 0.89 13.74
CA SER A 120 -1.75 1.86 14.11
C SER A 120 -3.16 1.30 13.93
N GLU A 121 -4.07 1.75 14.80
CA GLU A 121 -5.47 1.29 14.83
C GLU A 121 -6.34 2.01 13.80
N LEU A 122 -7.51 1.43 13.50
CA LEU A 122 -8.53 2.08 12.67
C LEU A 122 -9.25 3.16 13.48
N VAL A 123 -9.78 4.16 12.78
CA VAL A 123 -10.63 5.20 13.37
C VAL A 123 -12.04 5.12 12.78
N ALA A 124 -13.05 5.35 13.61
CA ALA A 124 -14.44 5.48 13.19
C ALA A 124 -14.82 6.96 13.11
N CYS A 125 -15.36 7.39 11.98
CA CYS A 125 -15.82 8.76 11.75
C CYS A 125 -17.33 8.75 11.50
N PRO A 126 -18.15 9.41 12.34
CA PRO A 126 -19.58 9.44 12.13
C PRO A 126 -19.96 10.26 10.89
N LEU A 127 -20.94 9.78 10.14
CA LEU A 127 -21.44 10.42 8.92
C LEU A 127 -22.80 11.11 9.13
N ASN A 128 -23.15 11.50 10.37
CA ASN A 128 -24.43 12.12 10.70
C ASN A 128 -24.74 13.36 9.86
N GLU A 129 -23.72 14.17 9.53
CA GLU A 129 -23.89 15.37 8.70
C GLU A 129 -24.39 15.04 7.29
N ALA A 130 -23.97 13.90 6.71
CA ALA A 130 -24.44 13.44 5.41
C ALA A 130 -25.94 13.11 5.38
N TYR A 131 -26.50 12.80 6.55
CA TYR A 131 -27.93 12.56 6.77
C TYR A 131 -28.68 13.81 7.26
N GLY A 132 -28.00 14.96 7.43
CA GLY A 132 -28.59 16.18 7.99
C GLY A 132 -28.97 16.06 9.48
N LEU A 133 -28.27 15.19 10.22
CA LEU A 133 -28.57 14.87 11.62
C LEU A 133 -27.52 15.43 12.57
N ASN A 134 -27.97 15.78 13.79
CA ASN A 134 -27.09 16.13 14.91
C ASN A 134 -27.09 15.00 15.94
N LEU A 135 -25.90 14.64 16.44
CA LEU A 135 -25.78 13.62 17.48
C LEU A 135 -26.50 14.06 18.77
N SER A 136 -27.20 13.12 19.41
CA SER A 136 -28.00 13.32 20.63
C SER A 136 -28.31 11.96 21.28
N ASP A 137 -29.03 11.95 22.40
CA ASP A 137 -29.41 10.71 23.10
C ASP A 137 -30.26 9.74 22.26
N THR A 138 -30.94 10.24 21.23
CA THR A 138 -31.77 9.45 20.30
C THR A 138 -31.17 9.36 18.89
N VAL A 139 -30.05 10.04 18.63
CA VAL A 139 -29.32 9.96 17.36
C VAL A 139 -27.86 9.71 17.68
N VAL A 140 -27.48 8.43 17.63
CA VAL A 140 -26.19 7.95 18.12
C VAL A 140 -25.36 7.40 16.98
N THR A 141 -24.04 7.36 17.17
CA THR A 141 -23.15 6.64 16.25
C THR A 141 -23.20 5.14 16.51
N GLN A 142 -22.71 4.35 15.56
CA GLN A 142 -22.55 2.91 15.73
C GLN A 142 -21.69 2.57 16.97
N SER A 143 -20.58 3.27 17.19
CA SER A 143 -19.71 3.07 18.37
C SER A 143 -20.41 3.44 19.69
N GLN A 144 -21.21 4.52 19.69
CA GLN A 144 -22.00 4.92 20.87
C GLN A 144 -23.08 3.89 21.22
N LEU A 145 -23.77 3.34 20.21
CA LEU A 145 -24.73 2.26 20.43
C LEU A 145 -24.04 1.02 21.00
N GLU A 146 -22.91 0.60 20.44
CA GLU A 146 -22.18 -0.57 20.91
C GLU A 146 -21.75 -0.39 22.39
N ALA A 147 -21.26 0.80 22.75
CA ALA A 147 -20.92 1.13 24.13
C ALA A 147 -22.15 1.09 25.07
N ALA A 148 -23.29 1.61 24.62
CA ALA A 148 -24.55 1.59 25.38
C ALA A 148 -25.08 0.16 25.56
N LEU A 149 -25.04 -0.66 24.52
CA LEU A 149 -25.41 -2.08 24.56
C LEU A 149 -24.52 -2.86 25.54
N ARG A 150 -23.21 -2.60 25.57
CA ARG A 150 -22.31 -3.23 26.54
C ARG A 150 -22.60 -2.80 27.98
N ALA A 151 -22.86 -1.51 28.18
CA ALA A 151 -23.05 -0.96 29.52
C ALA A 151 -24.41 -1.33 30.14
N ASN A 152 -25.50 -1.21 29.38
CA ASN A 152 -26.84 -1.53 29.85
C ASN A 152 -27.80 -1.82 28.66
N PRO A 153 -27.85 -3.08 28.16
CA PRO A 153 -28.74 -3.43 27.05
C PRO A 153 -30.20 -3.11 27.34
N SER A 154 -30.66 -3.33 28.58
CA SER A 154 -32.07 -3.16 28.97
C SER A 154 -32.60 -1.73 28.82
N ALA A 155 -31.72 -0.73 28.65
CA ALA A 155 -32.10 0.66 28.37
C ALA A 155 -32.79 0.85 26.99
N LEU A 156 -32.73 -0.16 26.12
CA LEU A 156 -33.40 -0.18 24.82
C LEU A 156 -34.71 -0.97 24.82
N ALA A 157 -35.11 -1.60 25.93
CA ALA A 157 -36.35 -2.35 26.00
C ALA A 157 -37.57 -1.47 25.64
N GLY A 158 -38.47 -2.00 24.81
CA GLY A 158 -39.64 -1.27 24.32
C GLY A 158 -39.36 -0.25 23.22
N LYS A 159 -38.13 -0.14 22.69
CA LYS A 159 -37.74 0.87 21.69
C LYS A 159 -37.62 0.30 20.29
N SER A 160 -37.86 1.18 19.32
CA SER A 160 -37.56 0.96 17.90
C SER A 160 -36.23 1.64 17.51
N VAL A 161 -35.32 0.87 16.91
CA VAL A 161 -33.97 1.34 16.53
C VAL A 161 -33.80 1.25 15.02
N ALA A 162 -33.49 2.37 14.37
CA ALA A 162 -33.24 2.44 12.94
C ALA A 162 -31.74 2.62 12.65
N PHE A 163 -31.15 1.71 11.89
CA PHE A 163 -29.76 1.73 11.45
C PHE A 163 -29.67 2.30 10.04
N MET A 164 -28.79 3.28 9.84
CA MET A 164 -28.47 3.86 8.55
C MET A 164 -27.10 3.34 8.09
N MET A 165 -27.00 2.75 6.90
CA MET A 165 -25.71 2.30 6.38
C MET A 165 -25.64 2.22 4.85
N GLY A 166 -24.46 2.38 4.26
CA GLY A 166 -24.26 2.23 2.83
C GLY A 166 -25.07 3.23 1.98
N LEU A 167 -25.42 4.38 2.55
CA LEU A 167 -26.16 5.46 1.87
C LEU A 167 -25.33 6.73 1.73
N ALA A 168 -24.46 7.01 2.70
CA ALA A 168 -23.50 8.13 2.64
C ALA A 168 -22.15 7.72 2.03
N GLN A 169 -21.85 6.42 2.00
CA GLN A 169 -20.63 5.83 1.43
C GLN A 169 -20.95 4.42 0.89
N ASP A 170 -20.01 3.83 0.14
CA ASP A 170 -20.09 2.43 -0.24
C ASP A 170 -20.01 1.53 1.00
N GLY A 171 -20.86 0.50 1.05
CA GLY A 171 -20.85 -0.47 2.14
C GLY A 171 -19.50 -1.21 2.25
N ASN A 172 -19.11 -1.55 3.49
CA ASN A 172 -17.89 -2.30 3.79
C ASN A 172 -18.24 -3.53 4.66
N PRO A 173 -17.69 -4.73 4.39
CA PRO A 173 -17.99 -5.92 5.20
C PRO A 173 -17.69 -5.79 6.70
N LEU A 174 -16.66 -5.03 7.09
CA LEU A 174 -16.35 -4.75 8.49
C LEU A 174 -17.45 -3.91 9.15
N VAL A 175 -17.92 -2.87 8.46
CA VAL A 175 -19.02 -2.01 8.95
C VAL A 175 -20.32 -2.81 9.04
N LEU A 176 -20.61 -3.65 8.04
CA LEU A 176 -21.79 -4.50 8.06
C LEU A 176 -21.77 -5.49 9.24
N GLU A 177 -20.62 -6.12 9.53
CA GLU A 177 -20.51 -7.02 10.68
C GLU A 177 -20.83 -6.32 12.00
N ARG A 178 -20.30 -5.11 12.21
CA ARG A 178 -20.60 -4.28 13.39
C ARG A 178 -22.09 -4.00 13.54
N VAL A 179 -22.71 -3.53 12.46
CA VAL A 179 -24.15 -3.23 12.42
C VAL A 179 -24.95 -4.49 12.71
N LEU A 180 -24.64 -5.63 12.06
CA LEU A 180 -25.36 -6.88 12.27
C LEU A 180 -25.20 -7.45 13.68
N LYS A 181 -24.01 -7.38 14.29
CA LYS A 181 -23.82 -7.76 15.70
C LYS A 181 -24.69 -6.89 16.62
N SER A 182 -24.75 -5.59 16.36
CA SER A 182 -25.59 -4.66 17.14
C SER A 182 -27.08 -4.89 16.93
N VAL A 183 -27.51 -5.11 15.68
CA VAL A 183 -28.88 -5.50 15.33
C VAL A 183 -29.27 -6.77 16.07
N LEU A 184 -28.42 -7.80 16.04
CA LEU A 184 -28.68 -9.06 16.74
C LEU A 184 -28.81 -8.85 18.26
N ALA A 185 -27.95 -8.01 18.85
CA ALA A 185 -28.02 -7.65 20.25
C ALA A 185 -29.32 -6.90 20.59
N VAL A 186 -29.75 -5.99 19.72
CA VAL A 186 -31.01 -5.25 19.84
C VAL A 186 -32.23 -6.17 19.76
N GLU A 187 -32.28 -7.09 18.81
CA GLU A 187 -33.39 -8.07 18.65
C GLU A 187 -33.46 -9.10 19.80
N ASN A 188 -32.38 -9.25 20.58
CA ASN A 188 -32.38 -10.10 21.78
C ASN A 188 -32.96 -9.39 23.01
N ILE A 189 -33.27 -8.10 22.93
CA ILE A 189 -33.85 -7.31 24.02
C ILE A 189 -35.38 -7.40 23.90
N GLU A 190 -36.04 -7.53 25.06
CA GLU A 190 -37.50 -7.64 25.14
C GLU A 190 -38.20 -6.42 24.52
N ASP A 191 -39.25 -6.68 23.73
CA ASP A 191 -40.11 -5.67 23.10
C ASP A 191 -39.37 -4.61 22.27
N THR A 192 -38.28 -5.01 21.62
CA THR A 192 -37.44 -4.12 20.81
C THR A 192 -37.61 -4.46 19.33
N SER A 193 -37.41 -3.50 18.42
CA SER A 193 -37.46 -3.74 16.97
C SER A 193 -36.34 -3.03 16.24
N ALA A 194 -35.59 -3.75 15.39
CA ALA A 194 -34.55 -3.17 14.55
C ALA A 194 -35.01 -3.00 13.09
N TYR A 195 -34.67 -1.84 12.52
CA TYR A 195 -34.90 -1.49 11.13
C TYR A 195 -33.56 -1.11 10.49
N VAL A 196 -33.18 -1.74 9.39
CA VAL A 196 -31.92 -1.45 8.69
C VAL A 196 -32.22 -0.83 7.33
N PHE A 197 -31.85 0.44 7.16
CA PHE A 197 -31.93 1.17 5.90
C PHE A 197 -30.56 1.12 5.23
N ALA A 198 -30.47 0.42 4.10
CA ALA A 198 -29.19 0.15 3.45
C ALA A 198 -29.21 0.35 1.94
N GLY A 199 -28.09 0.82 1.38
CA GLY A 199 -27.84 0.79 -0.06
C GLY A 199 -27.59 -0.63 -0.55
N ASP A 200 -26.38 -1.12 -0.34
CA ASP A 200 -26.00 -2.52 -0.54
C ASP A 200 -25.48 -3.15 0.75
N LEU A 201 -25.95 -4.36 1.06
CA LEU A 201 -25.36 -5.20 2.10
C LEU A 201 -24.18 -5.98 1.51
N LYS A 202 -22.95 -5.67 1.94
CA LYS A 202 -21.74 -6.36 1.50
C LYS A 202 -21.43 -7.57 2.39
N VAL A 203 -22.07 -8.70 2.08
CA VAL A 203 -21.94 -9.98 2.83
C VAL A 203 -20.72 -10.83 2.46
N ALA A 204 -19.78 -10.29 1.69
CA ALA A 204 -18.63 -11.02 1.12
C ALA A 204 -17.49 -11.24 2.14
N GLU A 205 -17.81 -11.79 3.30
CA GLU A 205 -16.88 -12.18 4.37
C GLU A 205 -17.42 -13.41 5.11
N ASP A 206 -16.52 -14.16 5.75
CA ASP A 206 -16.87 -15.39 6.45
C ASP A 206 -17.94 -15.14 7.53
N GLY A 207 -18.98 -15.98 7.52
CA GLY A 207 -20.09 -15.93 8.48
C GLY A 207 -21.09 -14.78 8.28
N LEU A 208 -20.80 -13.79 7.42
CA LEU A 208 -21.58 -12.55 7.39
C LEU A 208 -22.99 -12.72 6.81
N GLU A 209 -23.14 -13.53 5.75
CA GLU A 209 -24.45 -13.92 5.21
C GLU A 209 -25.29 -14.67 6.26
N ARG A 210 -24.66 -15.58 7.01
CA ARG A 210 -25.35 -16.32 8.07
C ARG A 210 -25.83 -15.38 9.19
N LEU A 211 -24.99 -14.44 9.60
CA LEU A 211 -25.34 -13.46 10.62
C LEU A 211 -26.49 -12.55 10.14
N TYR A 212 -26.46 -12.12 8.88
CA TYR A 212 -27.56 -11.37 8.26
C TYR A 212 -28.87 -12.17 8.29
N LEU A 213 -28.84 -13.43 7.86
CA LEU A 213 -30.01 -14.30 7.88
C LEU A 213 -30.54 -14.51 9.30
N GLU A 214 -29.67 -14.69 10.28
CA GLU A 214 -30.07 -14.82 11.69
C GLU A 214 -30.80 -13.57 12.20
N CYS A 215 -30.28 -12.38 11.91
CA CYS A 215 -30.95 -11.13 12.28
C CYS A 215 -32.33 -11.02 11.61
N ARG A 216 -32.41 -11.35 10.32
CA ARG A 216 -33.68 -11.33 9.57
C ARG A 216 -34.69 -12.34 10.13
N ASP A 217 -34.24 -13.54 10.48
CA ASP A 217 -35.10 -14.59 11.02
C ASP A 217 -35.63 -14.26 12.43
N LYS A 218 -34.95 -13.38 13.18
CA LYS A 218 -35.43 -12.82 14.46
C LYS A 218 -36.46 -11.70 14.31
N GLY A 219 -36.63 -11.14 13.12
CA GLY A 219 -37.66 -10.14 12.83
C GLY A 219 -37.15 -8.80 12.34
N THR A 220 -35.83 -8.59 12.23
CA THR A 220 -35.27 -7.34 11.72
C THR A 220 -35.76 -7.06 10.31
N MET A 221 -36.26 -5.84 10.09
CA MET A 221 -36.69 -5.39 8.77
C MET A 221 -35.53 -4.72 8.02
N TYR A 222 -35.23 -5.21 6.83
CA TYR A 222 -34.22 -4.61 5.95
C TYR A 222 -34.90 -3.89 4.79
N VAL A 223 -34.55 -2.62 4.60
CA VAL A 223 -35.06 -1.77 3.53
C VAL A 223 -33.90 -1.40 2.62
N LYS A 224 -33.92 -1.93 1.38
CA LYS A 224 -32.97 -1.53 0.35
C LYS A 224 -33.38 -0.20 -0.27
N LEU A 225 -32.50 0.79 -0.23
CA LEU A 225 -32.72 2.10 -0.83
C LEU A 225 -31.67 2.37 -1.90
N ASN A 226 -32.08 2.94 -3.03
CA ASN A 226 -31.14 3.42 -4.06
C ASN A 226 -30.84 4.91 -3.92
N GLU A 227 -31.60 5.61 -3.09
CA GLU A 227 -31.51 7.05 -2.85
C GLU A 227 -31.56 7.34 -1.36
N MET A 228 -30.96 8.45 -0.95
CA MET A 228 -30.97 8.90 0.45
C MET A 228 -32.42 9.14 0.92
N PRO A 229 -32.87 8.55 2.03
CA PRO A 229 -34.20 8.82 2.55
C PRO A 229 -34.27 10.23 3.15
N ALA A 230 -35.48 10.79 3.22
CA ALA A 230 -35.71 12.05 3.92
C ALA A 230 -35.78 11.77 5.43
N VAL A 231 -34.78 12.24 6.17
CA VAL A 231 -34.72 12.09 7.63
C VAL A 231 -35.03 13.42 8.30
N THR A 232 -35.86 13.40 9.34
CA THR A 232 -36.22 14.59 10.14
C THR A 232 -35.91 14.35 11.61
N GLN A 233 -35.27 15.32 12.23
CA GLN A 233 -34.99 15.39 13.67
C GLN A 233 -35.59 16.72 14.20
N ALA A 234 -36.79 16.67 14.78
CA ALA A 234 -37.49 17.86 15.25
C ALA A 234 -38.25 17.60 16.55
N GLU A 235 -38.16 18.49 17.53
CA GLU A 235 -38.95 18.47 18.79
C GLU A 235 -38.97 17.11 19.51
N GLY A 236 -37.83 16.37 19.49
CA GLY A 236 -37.72 15.05 20.12
C GLY A 236 -38.38 13.90 19.32
N THR A 237 -38.88 14.18 18.11
CA THR A 237 -39.44 13.19 17.20
C THR A 237 -38.47 12.92 16.05
N LEU A 238 -38.24 11.65 15.76
CA LEU A 238 -37.47 11.19 14.61
C LEU A 238 -38.43 10.63 13.55
N SER A 239 -38.16 10.91 12.28
CA SER A 239 -38.86 10.23 11.20
C SER A 239 -37.96 9.99 9.99
N ILE A 240 -38.17 8.85 9.34
CA ILE A 240 -37.49 8.42 8.12
C ILE A 240 -38.58 8.20 7.07
N THR A 241 -38.55 8.97 5.99
CA THR A 241 -39.48 8.84 4.86
C THR A 241 -38.73 8.38 3.63
N TYR A 242 -39.21 7.30 3.01
CA TYR A 242 -38.56 6.68 1.86
C TYR A 242 -39.59 6.10 0.88
N ASP A 243 -39.18 5.94 -0.37
CA ASP A 243 -39.94 5.21 -1.37
C ASP A 243 -39.62 3.71 -1.25
N ASP A 244 -40.60 2.93 -0.80
CA ASP A 244 -40.42 1.49 -0.59
C ASP A 244 -40.42 0.75 -1.94
N PRO A 245 -39.33 0.04 -2.30
CA PRO A 245 -39.21 -0.60 -3.61
C PRO A 245 -40.17 -1.79 -3.79
N VAL A 246 -40.64 -2.40 -2.70
CA VAL A 246 -41.54 -3.56 -2.71
C VAL A 246 -43.00 -3.10 -2.74
N LEU A 247 -43.36 -2.12 -1.90
CA LEU A 247 -44.71 -1.58 -1.81
C LEU A 247 -45.02 -0.52 -2.86
N GLN A 248 -43.99 0.00 -3.55
CA GLN A 248 -44.08 1.05 -4.58
C GLN A 248 -44.85 2.30 -4.13
N ARG A 249 -44.62 2.70 -2.88
CA ARG A 249 -45.23 3.90 -2.27
C ARG A 249 -44.30 4.52 -1.24
N LYS A 250 -44.55 5.78 -0.90
CA LYS A 250 -43.90 6.44 0.23
C LYS A 250 -44.35 5.82 1.54
N VAL A 251 -43.37 5.48 2.37
CA VAL A 251 -43.54 4.98 3.73
C VAL A 251 -42.83 5.94 4.68
N GLN A 252 -43.45 6.21 5.82
CA GLN A 252 -42.85 6.97 6.91
C GLN A 252 -42.75 6.07 8.14
N LEU A 253 -41.55 5.99 8.71
CA LEU A 253 -41.26 5.27 9.95
C LEU A 253 -40.77 6.26 11.00
N THR A 254 -41.25 6.14 12.23
CA THR A 254 -40.90 7.02 13.36
C THR A 254 -40.17 6.21 14.44
N PRO A 255 -38.84 6.08 14.36
CA PRO A 255 -38.09 5.29 15.32
C PRO A 255 -37.85 6.06 16.62
N ASP A 256 -37.60 5.36 17.73
CA ASP A 256 -37.18 5.97 18.99
C ASP A 256 -35.69 6.35 18.99
N MET A 257 -34.90 5.67 18.16
CA MET A 257 -33.46 5.91 18.01
C MET A 257 -33.01 5.73 16.56
N ILE A 258 -32.13 6.60 16.08
CA ILE A 258 -31.41 6.46 14.81
C ILE A 258 -29.92 6.22 15.13
N VAL A 259 -29.37 5.18 14.51
CA VAL A 259 -27.96 4.83 14.55
C VAL A 259 -27.35 5.26 13.22
N VAL A 260 -26.50 6.28 13.28
CA VAL A 260 -25.86 6.83 12.07
C VAL A 260 -24.69 5.96 11.63
N GLU A 261 -24.49 5.94 10.32
CA GLU A 261 -23.36 5.29 9.69
C GLU A 261 -22.02 5.87 10.16
N GLU A 262 -21.01 5.01 10.31
CA GLU A 262 -19.63 5.41 10.53
C GLU A 262 -18.75 4.96 9.35
N ALA A 263 -17.90 5.85 8.86
CA ALA A 263 -16.79 5.52 7.99
C ALA A 263 -15.63 4.95 8.81
N ILE A 264 -15.03 3.86 8.34
CA ILE A 264 -13.84 3.27 8.98
C ILE A 264 -12.62 3.62 8.15
N GLY A 265 -11.73 4.41 8.74
CA GLY A 265 -10.59 5.02 8.07
C GLY A 265 -9.25 4.71 8.71
N ALA A 266 -8.19 5.13 8.02
CA ALA A 266 -6.84 5.17 8.56
C ALA A 266 -6.73 6.25 9.64
N ASN A 267 -5.94 5.97 10.68
CA ASN A 267 -5.60 6.98 11.68
C ASN A 267 -4.68 8.06 11.08
N GLU A 268 -4.91 9.32 11.42
CA GLU A 268 -4.13 10.47 10.93
C GLU A 268 -2.62 10.36 11.22
N VAL A 269 -2.25 9.66 12.30
CA VAL A 269 -0.86 9.36 12.67
C VAL A 269 -0.09 8.67 11.54
N ASN A 270 -0.78 7.94 10.65
CA ASN A 270 -0.18 7.29 9.50
C ASN A 270 0.58 8.28 8.61
N THR A 271 0.06 9.48 8.42
CA THR A 271 0.72 10.48 7.55
C THR A 271 2.08 10.86 8.12
N ALA A 272 2.16 11.15 9.43
CA ALA A 272 3.41 11.47 10.09
C ALA A 272 4.38 10.28 10.10
N LEU A 273 3.89 9.07 10.37
CA LEU A 273 4.68 7.84 10.32
C LEU A 273 5.24 7.59 8.90
N ALA A 274 4.44 7.83 7.87
CA ALA A 274 4.85 7.67 6.48
C ALA A 274 5.99 8.61 6.11
N GLU A 275 5.91 9.88 6.53
CA GLU A 275 6.96 10.87 6.31
C GLU A 275 8.26 10.50 7.02
N MET A 276 8.18 10.16 8.32
CA MET A 276 9.34 9.74 9.12
C MET A 276 10.02 8.49 8.55
N LEU A 277 9.22 7.51 8.12
CA LEU A 277 9.70 6.25 7.57
C LEU A 277 9.99 6.32 6.07
N LYS A 278 9.63 7.41 5.39
CA LYS A 278 9.74 7.58 3.93
C LYS A 278 9.06 6.47 3.13
N ILE A 279 7.89 6.06 3.61
CA ILE A 279 7.04 5.08 2.93
C ILE A 279 5.88 5.78 2.22
N ASN A 280 5.38 5.16 1.16
CA ASN A 280 4.26 5.69 0.38
C ASN A 280 2.95 5.52 1.16
N VAL A 281 2.10 6.55 1.11
CA VAL A 281 0.71 6.46 1.58
C VAL A 281 -0.16 5.97 0.42
N GLY A 282 -0.93 4.92 0.67
CA GLY A 282 -1.92 4.35 -0.22
C GLY A 282 -3.24 5.13 -0.21
N SER A 283 -4.29 4.50 -0.76
CA SER A 283 -5.62 5.07 -0.77
C SER A 283 -6.14 5.29 0.65
N MET A 284 -6.96 6.32 0.85
CA MET A 284 -7.64 6.61 2.13
C MET A 284 -6.72 6.76 3.36
N GLY A 285 -5.44 7.12 3.17
CA GLY A 285 -4.50 7.35 4.28
C GLY A 285 -3.84 6.10 4.85
N PHE A 286 -4.05 4.92 4.24
CA PHE A 286 -3.39 3.69 4.68
C PHE A 286 -1.93 3.62 4.21
N LEU A 287 -1.08 2.87 4.91
CA LEU A 287 0.37 2.82 4.71
C LEU A 287 0.84 1.76 3.69
N GLN A 288 -0.09 1.04 3.06
CA GLN A 288 0.23 0.16 1.93
C GLN A 288 -0.44 0.67 0.65
N THR A 289 0.37 0.98 -0.35
CA THR A 289 -0.12 1.28 -1.70
C THR A 289 -0.55 0.01 -2.42
N ASP A 290 -1.56 0.12 -3.27
CA ASP A 290 -1.94 -0.94 -4.19
C ASP A 290 -0.88 -1.10 -5.29
N ASN A 291 -0.25 -2.27 -5.35
CA ASN A 291 0.70 -2.62 -6.39
C ASN A 291 0.73 -4.15 -6.52
N VAL A 292 0.54 -4.65 -7.74
CA VAL A 292 0.47 -6.11 -8.01
C VAL A 292 1.74 -6.87 -7.64
N HIS A 293 2.89 -6.19 -7.53
CA HIS A 293 4.16 -6.77 -7.14
C HIS A 293 4.43 -6.70 -5.64
N ARG A 294 3.58 -6.01 -4.87
CA ARG A 294 3.78 -5.79 -3.45
C ARG A 294 3.13 -6.91 -2.65
N TYR A 295 3.95 -7.62 -1.90
CA TYR A 295 3.45 -8.63 -0.98
C TYR A 295 2.60 -8.00 0.12
N PRO A 296 1.65 -8.77 0.69
CA PRO A 296 0.98 -8.40 1.93
C PRO A 296 1.97 -7.88 2.97
N VAL A 297 1.56 -6.86 3.73
CA VAL A 297 2.30 -6.17 4.80
C VAL A 297 3.58 -5.42 4.40
N SER A 298 4.09 -5.58 3.17
CA SER A 298 5.28 -4.84 2.71
C SER A 298 4.97 -3.39 2.33
N THR A 299 5.96 -2.51 2.50
CA THR A 299 5.94 -1.13 1.98
C THR A 299 6.90 -1.00 0.77
N ASN A 300 7.10 0.22 0.25
CA ASN A 300 8.12 0.50 -0.79
C ASN A 300 9.56 0.35 -0.26
N ARG A 301 9.73 0.37 1.07
CA ARG A 301 11.01 0.18 1.74
C ARG A 301 11.04 -1.19 2.39
N GLU A 302 12.00 -2.01 1.95
CA GLU A 302 12.26 -3.29 2.61
C GLU A 302 12.56 -3.07 4.10
N GLY A 303 12.30 -4.06 4.96
CA GLY A 303 12.47 -3.93 6.41
C GLY A 303 11.44 -3.04 7.13
N ILE A 304 10.54 -2.35 6.42
CA ILE A 304 9.41 -1.60 7.01
C ILE A 304 8.10 -2.27 6.60
N PHE A 305 7.36 -2.74 7.60
CA PHE A 305 6.12 -3.50 7.46
C PHE A 305 4.93 -2.75 8.07
N VAL A 306 3.73 -2.99 7.53
CA VAL A 306 2.48 -2.37 7.98
C VAL A 306 1.43 -3.46 8.18
N VAL A 307 0.78 -3.46 9.34
CA VAL A 307 -0.16 -4.51 9.75
C VAL A 307 -1.47 -3.93 10.27
N GLY A 308 -2.58 -4.66 10.09
CA GLY A 308 -3.88 -4.31 10.66
C GLY A 308 -4.43 -2.97 10.14
N GLY A 309 -4.86 -2.12 11.07
CA GLY A 309 -5.52 -0.85 10.77
C GLY A 309 -4.64 0.14 10.01
N SER A 310 -3.32 0.07 10.19
CA SER A 310 -2.36 0.87 9.43
C SER A 310 -2.37 0.56 7.94
N ARG A 311 -2.81 -0.64 7.55
CA ARG A 311 -2.69 -1.17 6.19
C ARG A 311 -3.96 -1.02 5.36
N ARG A 312 -5.13 -1.29 5.94
CA ARG A 312 -6.47 -1.13 5.34
C ARG A 312 -7.56 -1.46 6.36
N ALA A 313 -8.78 -0.97 6.15
CA ALA A 313 -9.95 -1.44 6.87
C ALA A 313 -10.17 -2.95 6.61
N LYS A 314 -10.19 -3.75 7.68
CA LYS A 314 -10.38 -5.21 7.61
C LYS A 314 -10.87 -5.77 8.94
N LYS A 315 -11.43 -6.99 8.89
CA LYS A 315 -11.75 -7.76 10.08
C LYS A 315 -10.50 -8.15 10.87
N ARG A 316 -10.72 -8.35 12.17
CA ARG A 316 -9.70 -8.76 13.15
C ARG A 316 -8.88 -9.96 12.72
N TYR A 317 -9.51 -11.04 12.24
CA TYR A 317 -8.77 -12.23 11.79
C TYR A 317 -7.74 -11.89 10.71
N GLY A 318 -8.12 -11.05 9.75
CA GLY A 318 -7.20 -10.54 8.72
C GLY A 318 -6.10 -9.63 9.26
N ALA A 319 -6.33 -8.92 10.38
CA ALA A 319 -5.31 -8.13 11.05
C ALA A 319 -4.31 -9.02 11.83
N LEU A 320 -4.79 -10.06 12.51
CA LEU A 320 -3.92 -11.05 13.16
C LEU A 320 -3.08 -11.82 12.14
N MET A 321 -3.65 -12.16 10.99
CA MET A 321 -2.91 -12.74 9.86
C MET A 321 -1.83 -11.80 9.32
N ASP A 322 -2.05 -10.48 9.31
CA ASP A 322 -0.99 -9.54 8.92
C ASP A 322 0.19 -9.62 9.89
N ALA A 323 -0.06 -9.69 11.20
CA ALA A 323 0.98 -9.80 12.21
C ALA A 323 1.83 -11.08 12.03
N GLU A 324 1.19 -12.22 11.76
CA GLU A 324 1.88 -13.48 11.46
C GLU A 324 2.69 -13.40 10.15
N ASN A 325 2.12 -12.79 9.12
CA ASN A 325 2.83 -12.54 7.86
C ASN A 325 4.06 -11.63 8.07
N ALA A 326 3.94 -10.58 8.88
CA ALA A 326 5.05 -9.70 9.20
C ALA A 326 6.19 -10.47 9.89
N ALA A 327 5.88 -11.32 10.87
CA ALA A 327 6.90 -12.17 11.51
C ALA A 327 7.63 -13.08 10.52
N ILE A 328 6.90 -13.72 9.58
CA ILE A 328 7.50 -14.55 8.52
C ILE A 328 8.42 -13.73 7.60
N ARG A 329 7.96 -12.53 7.19
CA ARG A 329 8.75 -11.64 6.32
C ARG A 329 10.01 -11.12 7.02
N ILE A 330 9.90 -10.76 8.29
CA ILE A 330 11.03 -10.36 9.14
C ILE A 330 12.03 -11.51 9.24
N ARG A 331 11.57 -12.72 9.53
CA ARG A 331 12.44 -13.89 9.60
C ARG A 331 13.17 -14.18 8.29
N SER A 332 12.47 -14.03 7.17
CA SER A 332 13.06 -14.19 5.83
C SER A 332 14.11 -13.12 5.50
N LEU A 333 14.00 -11.93 6.09
CA LEU A 333 14.89 -10.80 5.86
C LEU A 333 16.11 -10.83 6.79
N LEU A 334 15.86 -10.92 8.10
CA LEU A 334 16.90 -10.79 9.13
C LEU A 334 17.65 -12.10 9.36
N GLY A 335 17.02 -13.26 9.12
CA GLY A 335 17.67 -14.56 9.28
C GLY A 335 18.30 -14.72 10.66
N ASP A 336 19.57 -15.14 10.70
CA ASP A 336 20.39 -15.24 11.90
C ASP A 336 21.20 -13.95 12.20
N GLY A 337 20.85 -12.83 11.58
CA GLY A 337 21.61 -11.60 11.59
C GLY A 337 22.62 -11.50 10.44
N THR A 338 22.60 -12.44 9.48
CA THR A 338 23.41 -12.35 8.26
C THR A 338 22.58 -12.56 7.00
N ILE A 339 22.88 -11.79 5.95
CA ILE A 339 22.27 -11.95 4.63
C ILE A 339 23.34 -11.93 3.54
N THR A 340 23.17 -12.77 2.51
CA THR A 340 24.05 -12.80 1.34
C THR A 340 23.32 -12.19 0.14
N VAL A 341 23.85 -11.09 -0.39
CA VAL A 341 23.24 -10.32 -1.48
C VAL A 341 24.25 -10.05 -2.61
N PRO A 342 23.78 -9.80 -3.85
CA PRO A 342 24.63 -9.30 -4.92
C PRO A 342 25.27 -7.95 -4.56
N ALA A 343 26.59 -7.87 -4.64
CA ALA A 343 27.35 -6.65 -4.32
C ALA A 343 27.25 -5.57 -5.42
N ASP A 344 26.81 -5.95 -6.62
CA ASP A 344 26.79 -5.11 -7.81
C ASP A 344 25.38 -4.65 -8.22
N LYS A 345 24.35 -4.75 -7.36
CA LYS A 345 22.99 -4.26 -7.69
C LYS A 345 23.00 -2.80 -8.16
N ALA A 346 23.68 -1.94 -7.41
CA ALA A 346 23.98 -0.57 -7.80
C ALA A 346 25.27 -0.13 -7.09
N VAL A 347 26.25 0.34 -7.85
CA VAL A 347 27.60 0.66 -7.36
C VAL A 347 27.87 2.13 -7.57
N LEU A 348 28.27 2.84 -6.52
CA LEU A 348 28.64 4.25 -6.58
C LEU A 348 30.16 4.42 -6.66
N ASP A 349 30.62 5.11 -7.70
CA ASP A 349 31.98 5.63 -7.83
C ASP A 349 32.11 6.96 -7.05
N THR A 350 32.69 6.87 -5.85
CA THR A 350 32.94 8.05 -5.01
C THR A 350 33.95 9.04 -5.60
N GLY A 351 34.74 8.65 -6.60
CA GLY A 351 35.65 9.55 -7.32
C GLY A 351 34.94 10.45 -8.34
N LYS A 352 33.78 10.01 -8.86
CA LYS A 352 32.91 10.80 -9.74
C LYS A 352 31.82 11.56 -8.98
N CYS A 353 31.41 11.07 -7.82
CA CYS A 353 30.29 11.63 -7.05
C CYS A 353 30.57 13.06 -6.55
N THR A 354 29.64 13.99 -6.83
CA THR A 354 29.70 15.40 -6.39
C THR A 354 28.76 15.71 -5.22
N PHE A 355 28.17 14.69 -4.58
CA PHE A 355 27.28 14.84 -3.42
C PHE A 355 26.02 15.70 -3.67
N CYS A 356 25.47 15.68 -4.88
CA CYS A 356 24.31 16.50 -5.27
C CYS A 356 22.95 16.05 -4.70
N LEU A 357 22.90 14.88 -4.03
CA LEU A 357 21.72 14.27 -3.39
C LEU A 357 20.59 13.81 -4.34
N THR A 358 20.77 13.87 -5.65
CA THR A 358 19.74 13.43 -6.61
C THR A 358 19.41 11.94 -6.44
N CYS A 359 20.42 11.08 -6.33
CA CYS A 359 20.22 9.64 -6.12
C CYS A 359 19.39 9.34 -4.86
N TYR A 360 19.64 10.07 -3.76
CA TYR A 360 18.90 9.94 -2.52
C TYR A 360 17.43 10.35 -2.64
N ARG A 361 17.14 11.47 -3.31
CA ARG A 361 15.77 11.97 -3.50
C ARG A 361 14.95 11.11 -4.44
N CYS A 362 15.57 10.57 -5.49
CA CYS A 362 14.85 9.82 -6.52
C CYS A 362 14.60 8.34 -6.14
N CYS A 363 15.34 7.77 -5.18
CA CYS A 363 15.25 6.36 -4.85
C CYS A 363 13.95 6.05 -4.07
N PRO A 364 13.01 5.30 -4.66
CA PRO A 364 11.75 5.00 -4.00
C PRO A 364 11.88 3.96 -2.88
N HIS A 365 13.03 3.28 -2.79
CA HIS A 365 13.28 2.22 -1.82
C HIS A 365 14.06 2.70 -0.59
N GLY A 366 14.49 3.98 -0.58
CA GLY A 366 15.32 4.53 0.49
C GLY A 366 16.62 3.76 0.69
N ALA A 367 17.25 3.32 -0.41
CA ALA A 367 18.46 2.51 -0.38
C ALA A 367 19.76 3.31 -0.24
N ILE A 368 19.73 4.62 -0.47
CA ILE A 368 20.89 5.50 -0.27
C ILE A 368 20.88 6.03 1.16
N PHE A 369 21.99 5.83 1.87
CA PHE A 369 22.22 6.33 3.23
C PHE A 369 23.64 6.88 3.36
N TRP A 370 23.97 7.44 4.52
CA TRP A 370 25.29 8.02 4.79
C TRP A 370 26.08 7.17 5.76
N SER A 371 27.34 6.92 5.40
CA SER A 371 28.33 6.34 6.32
C SER A 371 28.73 7.34 7.40
N ALA A 372 29.43 6.86 8.44
CA ALA A 372 30.01 7.69 9.49
C ALA A 372 30.98 8.77 8.94
N ASP A 373 31.67 8.48 7.83
CA ASP A 373 32.55 9.41 7.14
C ASP A 373 31.79 10.41 6.23
N ASN A 374 30.47 10.49 6.39
CA ASN A 374 29.56 11.34 5.61
C ASN A 374 29.63 11.08 4.09
N LYS A 375 29.88 9.81 3.69
CA LYS A 375 29.85 9.40 2.29
C LYS A 375 28.54 8.70 1.96
N PRO A 376 27.94 8.96 0.79
CA PRO A 376 26.77 8.22 0.34
C PRO A 376 27.14 6.76 0.08
N VAL A 377 26.30 5.85 0.57
CA VAL A 377 26.40 4.41 0.40
C VAL A 377 25.06 3.91 -0.12
N ILE A 378 25.10 2.99 -1.08
CA ILE A 378 23.90 2.31 -1.58
C ILE A 378 23.83 0.96 -0.86
N SER A 379 22.78 0.74 -0.07
CA SER A 379 22.55 -0.53 0.60
C SER A 379 22.19 -1.60 -0.44
N PRO A 380 22.98 -2.66 -0.58
CA PRO A 380 22.67 -3.78 -1.48
C PRO A 380 21.50 -4.64 -0.95
N VAL A 381 21.20 -4.54 0.36
CA VAL A 381 20.00 -5.15 0.95
C VAL A 381 18.76 -4.40 0.48
N ALA A 382 18.71 -3.07 0.67
CA ALA A 382 17.56 -2.25 0.28
C ALA A 382 17.41 -2.04 -1.24
N CYS A 383 18.51 -2.04 -1.99
CA CYS A 383 18.51 -1.74 -3.40
C CYS A 383 17.77 -2.82 -4.19
N GLN A 384 16.82 -2.39 -5.02
CA GLN A 384 16.06 -3.27 -5.93
C GLN A 384 16.62 -3.28 -7.37
N GLY A 385 17.76 -2.59 -7.62
CA GLY A 385 18.43 -2.60 -8.93
C GLY A 385 17.66 -1.90 -10.06
N CYS A 386 16.76 -0.97 -9.75
CA CYS A 386 15.86 -0.35 -10.74
C CYS A 386 16.53 0.66 -11.68
N GLY A 387 17.71 1.16 -11.33
CA GLY A 387 18.49 2.05 -12.20
C GLY A 387 18.06 3.51 -12.27
N ILE A 388 17.00 3.93 -11.57
CA ILE A 388 16.57 5.35 -11.54
C ILE A 388 17.73 6.24 -11.09
N CYS A 389 18.39 5.91 -9.97
CA CYS A 389 19.50 6.70 -9.46
C CYS A 389 20.73 6.72 -10.38
N ALA A 390 20.91 5.69 -11.21
CA ALA A 390 21.99 5.66 -12.20
C ALA A 390 21.73 6.69 -13.29
N SER A 391 20.51 6.69 -13.83
CA SER A 391 20.16 7.61 -14.92
C SER A 391 19.85 9.04 -14.51
N GLU A 392 19.58 9.28 -13.24
CA GLU A 392 19.43 10.65 -12.71
C GLU A 392 20.77 11.21 -12.16
N CYS A 393 21.87 10.45 -12.26
CA CYS A 393 23.15 10.90 -11.77
C CYS A 393 23.83 11.82 -12.81
N PRO A 394 24.00 13.13 -12.55
CA PRO A 394 24.60 14.04 -13.54
C PRO A 394 26.10 13.82 -13.77
N MET A 395 26.71 12.88 -13.05
CA MET A 395 28.14 12.55 -13.14
C MET A 395 28.38 11.11 -13.61
N ASP A 396 27.32 10.36 -13.94
CA ASP A 396 27.36 8.93 -14.26
C ASP A 396 28.14 8.11 -13.22
N ALA A 397 28.04 8.55 -11.97
CA ALA A 397 28.79 7.98 -10.85
C ALA A 397 28.19 6.66 -10.37
N ILE A 398 26.96 6.33 -10.77
CA ILE A 398 26.24 5.13 -10.30
C ILE A 398 26.04 4.17 -11.47
N GLN A 399 26.44 2.92 -11.29
CA GLN A 399 26.32 1.86 -12.29
C GLN A 399 25.48 0.70 -11.77
N ILE A 400 24.75 0.02 -12.65
CA ILE A 400 23.92 -1.15 -12.32
C ILE A 400 24.58 -2.42 -12.83
N GLY A 401 24.73 -3.43 -11.99
CA GLY A 401 25.33 -4.72 -12.36
C GLY A 401 24.58 -5.39 -13.51
N GLY A 402 25.32 -5.84 -14.53
CA GLY A 402 24.77 -6.41 -15.76
C GLY A 402 24.05 -5.42 -16.70
N PHE A 403 23.98 -4.14 -16.33
CA PHE A 403 23.35 -3.06 -17.09
C PHE A 403 24.11 -1.74 -16.92
N ASN A 404 25.45 -1.81 -16.93
CA ASN A 404 26.27 -0.61 -16.81
C ASN A 404 26.23 0.18 -18.13
N ASP A 405 26.56 1.47 -18.06
CA ASP A 405 26.36 2.37 -19.20
C ASP A 405 27.14 1.96 -20.44
N ALA A 406 28.37 1.45 -20.28
CA ALA A 406 29.18 1.01 -21.40
C ALA A 406 28.57 -0.21 -22.12
N GLU A 407 28.07 -1.19 -21.37
CA GLU A 407 27.37 -2.36 -21.92
C GLU A 407 26.06 -1.97 -22.61
N MET A 408 25.30 -1.05 -22.00
CA MET A 408 24.06 -0.53 -22.57
C MET A 408 24.30 0.21 -23.89
N ILE A 409 25.29 1.12 -23.93
CA ILE A 409 25.64 1.86 -25.14
C ILE A 409 26.12 0.91 -26.26
N ASP A 410 26.94 -0.10 -25.94
CA ASP A 410 27.37 -1.09 -26.93
C ASP A 410 26.17 -1.90 -27.48
N GLN A 411 25.26 -2.35 -26.61
CA GLN A 411 24.05 -3.06 -27.04
C GLN A 411 23.12 -2.18 -27.89
N VAL A 412 22.94 -0.90 -27.52
CA VAL A 412 22.14 0.06 -28.27
C VAL A 412 22.75 0.32 -29.64
N THR A 413 24.07 0.53 -29.72
CA THR A 413 24.80 0.73 -30.98
C THR A 413 24.60 -0.47 -31.90
N ARG A 414 24.79 -1.70 -31.40
CA ARG A 414 24.55 -2.93 -32.18
C ARG A 414 23.10 -3.05 -32.65
N SER A 415 22.14 -2.60 -31.84
CA SER A 415 20.72 -2.64 -32.19
C SER A 415 20.36 -1.60 -33.25
N ALA A 416 20.82 -0.36 -33.10
CA ALA A 416 20.54 0.74 -34.02
C ALA A 416 21.18 0.55 -35.41
N THR A 417 22.37 -0.04 -35.46
CA THR A 417 23.11 -0.25 -36.72
C THR A 417 22.67 -1.50 -37.50
N ALA A 418 21.98 -2.44 -36.86
CA ALA A 418 21.55 -3.70 -37.46
C ALA A 418 20.31 -3.52 -38.36
N LYS A 419 20.54 -3.21 -39.64
CA LYS A 419 19.48 -3.08 -40.67
C LYS A 419 18.86 -4.42 -41.07
N ASP A 420 17.56 -4.41 -41.34
CA ASP A 420 16.79 -5.55 -41.90
C ASP A 420 16.11 -5.11 -43.20
N GLY A 421 16.87 -5.19 -44.30
CA GLY A 421 16.43 -4.65 -45.60
C GLY A 421 16.11 -3.15 -45.51
N ASP A 422 15.01 -2.75 -46.17
CA ASP A 422 14.52 -1.37 -46.18
C ASP A 422 13.49 -1.10 -45.05
N HIS A 423 13.36 -2.02 -44.09
CA HIS A 423 12.43 -1.85 -42.97
C HIS A 423 13.00 -0.85 -41.93
N PRO A 424 12.16 0.04 -41.37
CA PRO A 424 12.60 0.96 -40.31
C PRO A 424 13.19 0.21 -39.11
N THR A 425 14.35 0.66 -38.63
CA THR A 425 14.97 0.12 -37.42
C THR A 425 14.29 0.72 -36.19
N ILE A 426 13.62 -0.13 -35.39
CA ILE A 426 12.95 0.28 -34.16
C ILE A 426 13.70 -0.33 -32.97
N VAL A 427 14.30 0.51 -32.12
CA VAL A 427 14.95 0.07 -30.88
C VAL A 427 13.95 0.17 -29.73
N ALA A 428 13.53 -0.97 -29.19
CA ALA A 428 12.58 -1.04 -28.08
C ALA A 428 13.28 -1.39 -26.76
N PHE A 429 13.38 -0.44 -25.83
CA PHE A 429 13.84 -0.67 -24.47
C PHE A 429 12.73 -1.34 -23.66
N CYS A 430 12.95 -2.59 -23.26
CA CYS A 430 11.95 -3.44 -22.63
C CYS A 430 12.25 -3.68 -21.15
N CYS A 431 11.41 -3.16 -20.25
CA CYS A 431 11.43 -3.48 -18.83
C CYS A 431 11.29 -5.00 -18.63
N GLN A 432 12.23 -5.61 -17.90
CA GLN A 432 12.20 -7.04 -17.54
C GLN A 432 10.95 -7.47 -16.76
N ASN A 433 10.27 -6.53 -16.10
CA ASN A 433 9.08 -6.82 -15.30
C ASN A 433 7.76 -6.64 -16.07
N SER A 434 7.81 -6.19 -17.32
CA SER A 434 6.61 -6.08 -18.17
C SER A 434 6.93 -6.23 -19.66
N GLY A 435 7.47 -5.18 -20.29
CA GLY A 435 7.66 -5.09 -21.75
C GLY A 435 8.41 -6.28 -22.34
N LEU A 436 9.41 -6.81 -21.63
CA LEU A 436 10.16 -7.97 -22.10
C LEU A 436 9.33 -9.26 -22.07
N GLU A 437 8.50 -9.46 -21.05
CA GLU A 437 7.59 -10.61 -20.96
C GLU A 437 6.48 -10.51 -22.01
N ALA A 438 5.96 -9.30 -22.25
CA ALA A 438 5.00 -9.04 -23.32
C ALA A 438 5.61 -9.32 -24.70
N ALA A 439 6.88 -8.95 -24.93
CA ALA A 439 7.61 -9.27 -26.15
C ALA A 439 7.72 -10.79 -26.37
N ARG A 440 8.15 -11.53 -25.33
CA ARG A 440 8.26 -13.00 -25.36
C ARG A 440 6.91 -13.67 -25.66
N MET A 441 5.83 -13.14 -25.09
CA MET A 441 4.48 -13.60 -25.38
C MET A 441 4.13 -13.35 -26.85
N ALA A 442 4.35 -12.13 -27.36
CA ALA A 442 4.07 -11.79 -28.76
C ALA A 442 4.80 -12.72 -29.73
N GLU A 443 6.09 -12.98 -29.48
CA GLU A 443 6.89 -13.92 -30.26
C GLU A 443 6.35 -15.37 -30.16
N SER A 444 6.08 -15.85 -28.95
CA SER A 444 5.62 -17.23 -28.72
C SER A 444 4.28 -17.54 -29.36
N PHE A 445 3.38 -16.54 -29.44
CA PHE A 445 2.07 -16.67 -30.07
C PHE A 445 2.07 -16.28 -31.55
N GLY A 446 3.23 -15.95 -32.14
CA GLY A 446 3.34 -15.59 -33.55
C GLY A 446 2.57 -14.30 -33.91
N MET A 447 2.50 -13.36 -32.97
CA MET A 447 1.85 -12.07 -33.20
C MET A 447 2.68 -11.22 -34.18
N PRO A 448 2.04 -10.35 -34.99
CA PRO A 448 2.77 -9.49 -35.93
C PRO A 448 3.75 -8.57 -35.20
N LEU A 449 4.99 -8.51 -35.66
CA LEU A 449 6.01 -7.59 -35.15
C LEU A 449 6.75 -6.96 -36.34
N PRO A 450 7.19 -5.69 -36.22
CA PRO A 450 8.02 -5.07 -37.24
C PRO A 450 9.28 -5.89 -37.50
N LYS A 451 9.66 -6.07 -38.77
CA LYS A 451 10.87 -6.86 -39.09
C LYS A 451 12.15 -6.18 -38.60
N GLY A 452 12.17 -4.85 -38.64
CA GLY A 452 13.29 -4.05 -38.14
C GLY A 452 13.33 -3.87 -36.61
N LEU A 453 12.45 -4.53 -35.85
CA LEU A 453 12.41 -4.44 -34.39
C LEU A 453 13.68 -5.03 -33.75
N LYS A 454 14.27 -4.29 -32.81
CA LYS A 454 15.37 -4.73 -31.93
C LYS A 454 15.00 -4.48 -30.48
N THR A 455 14.88 -5.55 -29.70
CA THR A 455 14.54 -5.46 -28.27
C THR A 455 15.82 -5.33 -27.43
N VAL A 456 15.84 -4.35 -26.53
CA VAL A 456 16.93 -4.09 -25.58
C VAL A 456 16.37 -4.25 -24.17
N ALA A 457 16.78 -5.31 -23.47
CA ALA A 457 16.32 -5.54 -22.11
C ALA A 457 16.96 -4.54 -21.12
N VAL A 458 16.15 -4.05 -20.18
CA VAL A 458 16.60 -3.23 -19.03
C VAL A 458 15.99 -3.78 -17.74
N PRO A 459 16.66 -3.66 -16.57
CA PRO A 459 16.17 -4.24 -15.32
C PRO A 459 14.84 -3.61 -14.91
N CYS A 460 14.69 -2.32 -15.23
CA CYS A 460 13.48 -1.55 -15.16
C CYS A 460 13.56 -0.43 -16.20
N ALA A 461 12.41 0.07 -16.68
CA ALA A 461 12.37 1.26 -17.52
C ALA A 461 13.04 2.48 -16.83
N GLY A 462 13.10 2.49 -15.49
CA GLY A 462 13.85 3.46 -14.70
C GLY A 462 15.33 3.57 -15.09
N LYS A 463 15.95 2.54 -15.67
CA LYS A 463 17.35 2.58 -16.14
C LYS A 463 17.53 3.18 -17.54
N VAL A 464 16.46 3.45 -18.29
CA VAL A 464 16.54 3.93 -19.68
C VAL A 464 16.96 5.39 -19.71
N ASP A 465 18.26 5.62 -19.77
CA ASP A 465 18.85 6.95 -19.85
C ASP A 465 18.40 7.72 -21.10
N ILE A 466 18.33 9.05 -20.99
CA ILE A 466 18.10 9.90 -22.15
C ILE A 466 19.23 9.73 -23.16
N ASP A 467 20.47 9.54 -22.68
CA ASP A 467 21.62 9.31 -23.55
C ASP A 467 21.46 8.04 -24.39
N TYR A 468 20.81 6.99 -23.86
CA TYR A 468 20.58 5.77 -24.63
C TYR A 468 19.57 5.99 -25.76
N VAL A 469 18.51 6.76 -25.48
CA VAL A 469 17.47 7.10 -26.45
C VAL A 469 18.07 7.96 -27.56
N MET A 470 18.83 8.99 -27.20
CA MET A 470 19.47 9.89 -28.17
C MET A 470 20.56 9.18 -28.96
N HIS A 471 21.36 8.33 -28.31
CA HIS A 471 22.41 7.54 -28.96
C HIS A 471 21.82 6.54 -29.96
N ALA A 472 20.71 5.89 -29.65
CA ALA A 472 20.02 5.00 -30.59
C ALA A 472 19.65 5.73 -31.90
N LEU A 473 19.09 6.94 -31.80
CA LEU A 473 18.75 7.75 -32.97
C LEU A 473 20.01 8.20 -33.73
N ALA A 474 21.05 8.65 -33.01
CA ALA A 474 22.31 9.09 -33.61
C ALA A 474 23.02 7.97 -34.40
N GLU A 475 22.96 6.74 -33.91
CA GLU A 475 23.53 5.55 -34.57
C GLU A 475 22.67 4.98 -35.71
N GLY A 476 21.50 5.58 -35.97
CA GLY A 476 20.68 5.27 -37.15
C GLY A 476 19.42 4.45 -36.90
N ALA A 477 18.93 4.38 -35.65
CA ALA A 477 17.57 3.92 -35.41
C ALA A 477 16.56 4.92 -35.99
N ASP A 478 15.54 4.41 -36.67
CA ASP A 478 14.48 5.23 -37.25
C ASP A 478 13.46 5.64 -36.19
N GLY A 479 13.27 4.80 -35.17
CA GLY A 479 12.49 5.11 -33.99
C GLY A 479 12.90 4.35 -32.73
N VAL A 480 12.53 4.89 -31.57
CA VAL A 480 12.83 4.36 -30.25
C VAL A 480 11.54 4.21 -29.45
N VAL A 481 11.36 3.06 -28.81
CA VAL A 481 10.20 2.79 -27.95
C VAL A 481 10.68 2.42 -26.55
N VAL A 482 10.13 3.05 -25.52
CA VAL A 482 10.39 2.74 -24.11
C VAL A 482 9.18 2.03 -23.53
N MET A 483 9.30 0.72 -23.31
CA MET A 483 8.25 -0.17 -22.82
C MET A 483 8.38 -0.38 -21.31
N ALA A 484 7.42 0.16 -20.56
CA ALA A 484 7.40 0.16 -19.10
C ALA A 484 6.19 -0.58 -18.50
N CYS A 485 6.16 -0.75 -17.18
CA CYS A 485 4.96 -1.19 -16.46
C CYS A 485 3.88 -0.10 -16.53
N HIS A 486 2.61 -0.44 -16.39
CA HIS A 486 1.56 0.56 -16.19
C HIS A 486 1.89 1.50 -15.02
N ASN A 487 1.56 2.77 -15.19
CA ASN A 487 1.66 3.76 -14.10
C ASN A 487 0.79 3.30 -12.92
N GLY A 488 1.31 3.46 -11.70
CA GLY A 488 0.69 2.91 -10.48
C GLY A 488 1.00 1.43 -10.21
N ASN A 489 1.47 0.66 -11.20
CA ASN A 489 1.81 -0.77 -11.07
C ASN A 489 3.29 -1.06 -11.37
N CYS A 490 4.17 -0.06 -11.26
CA CYS A 490 5.60 -0.27 -11.47
C CYS A 490 6.18 -1.11 -10.34
N LYS A 491 6.88 -2.20 -10.65
CA LYS A 491 7.59 -3.02 -9.64
C LYS A 491 8.61 -2.22 -8.84
N SER A 492 9.22 -1.22 -9.47
CA SER A 492 10.20 -0.33 -8.85
C SER A 492 9.58 0.98 -8.33
N GLU A 493 8.27 1.00 -8.11
CA GLU A 493 7.46 2.15 -7.68
C GLU A 493 7.40 3.29 -8.71
N ASN A 494 8.54 3.92 -9.01
CA ASN A 494 8.62 5.14 -9.82
C ASN A 494 9.34 4.92 -11.16
N GLY A 495 9.77 3.71 -11.50
CA GLY A 495 10.55 3.44 -12.72
C GLY A 495 9.84 3.87 -14.01
N SER A 496 8.55 3.57 -14.15
CA SER A 496 7.74 4.00 -15.29
C SER A 496 7.57 5.52 -15.34
N LEU A 497 7.45 6.17 -14.19
CA LEU A 497 7.30 7.62 -14.09
C LEU A 497 8.54 8.37 -14.60
N TYR A 498 9.72 8.00 -14.11
CA TYR A 498 10.99 8.60 -14.55
C TYR A 498 11.30 8.29 -16.03
N ALA A 499 10.98 7.08 -16.50
CA ALA A 499 11.10 6.73 -17.91
C ALA A 499 10.19 7.61 -18.79
N ASN A 500 8.94 7.81 -18.40
CA ASN A 500 8.00 8.67 -19.12
C ASN A 500 8.51 10.11 -19.21
N TRP A 501 8.98 10.69 -18.10
CA TRP A 501 9.54 12.04 -18.09
C TRP A 501 10.75 12.20 -19.00
N ARG A 502 11.71 11.28 -18.95
CA ARG A 502 12.89 11.32 -19.84
C ARG A 502 12.52 11.13 -21.30
N THR A 503 11.54 10.27 -21.58
CA THR A 503 11.04 10.07 -22.95
C THR A 503 10.38 11.32 -23.49
N ALA A 504 9.55 12.00 -22.69
CA ALA A 504 8.95 13.29 -23.05
C ALA A 504 10.02 14.37 -23.27
N ASN A 505 11.03 14.44 -22.40
CA ASN A 505 12.15 15.37 -22.58
C ASN A 505 12.93 15.08 -23.89
N ALA A 506 13.16 13.81 -24.21
CA ALA A 506 13.83 13.43 -25.46
C ALA A 506 13.00 13.82 -26.70
N GLN A 507 11.67 13.65 -26.63
CA GLN A 507 10.74 14.11 -27.68
C GLN A 507 10.86 15.62 -27.91
N ASP A 508 10.86 16.42 -26.85
CA ASP A 508 11.00 17.87 -26.93
C ASP A 508 12.36 18.28 -27.51
N MET A 509 13.44 17.57 -27.14
CA MET A 509 14.79 17.82 -27.67
C MET A 509 14.90 17.56 -29.17
N ILE A 510 14.33 16.45 -29.66
CA ILE A 510 14.40 16.13 -31.10
C ILE A 510 13.49 17.06 -31.92
N GLU A 511 12.34 17.46 -31.38
CA GLU A 511 11.44 18.45 -32.01
C GLU A 511 12.13 19.81 -32.15
N ALA A 512 12.88 20.24 -31.14
CA ALA A 512 13.61 21.50 -31.16
C ALA A 512 14.71 21.56 -32.24
N ILE A 513 15.27 20.42 -32.65
CA ILE A 513 16.27 20.33 -33.74
C ILE A 513 15.63 20.00 -35.11
N GLY A 514 14.29 19.99 -35.19
CA GLY A 514 13.55 19.81 -36.44
C GLY A 514 13.27 18.35 -36.83
N LEU A 515 13.46 17.40 -35.93
CA LEU A 515 13.06 16.00 -36.12
C LEU A 515 11.65 15.76 -35.57
N GLU A 516 10.97 14.74 -36.07
CA GLU A 516 9.62 14.44 -35.62
C GLU A 516 9.60 13.74 -34.27
N LYS A 517 8.87 14.30 -33.30
CA LYS A 517 8.78 13.76 -31.93
C LYS A 517 8.24 12.34 -31.83
N ASP A 518 7.43 11.92 -32.81
CA ASP A 518 6.84 10.58 -32.85
C ASP A 518 7.83 9.48 -33.26
N ARG A 519 9.09 9.85 -33.54
CA ARG A 519 10.22 8.91 -33.57
C ARG A 519 10.56 8.33 -32.20
N ILE A 520 10.06 8.91 -31.11
CA ILE A 520 10.23 8.39 -29.76
C ILE A 520 8.85 8.11 -29.17
N CYS A 521 8.65 6.95 -28.58
CA CYS A 521 7.38 6.56 -27.95
C CYS A 521 7.59 5.99 -26.54
N PHE A 522 6.87 6.53 -25.55
CA PHE A 522 6.70 5.87 -24.26
C PHE A 522 5.40 5.06 -24.29
N ALA A 523 5.47 3.78 -23.90
CA ALA A 523 4.29 2.96 -23.78
C ALA A 523 4.35 2.02 -22.57
N THR A 524 3.19 1.60 -22.09
CA THR A 524 3.07 0.75 -20.92
C THR A 524 2.36 -0.55 -21.26
N THR A 525 2.87 -1.66 -20.72
CA THR A 525 2.24 -2.98 -20.81
C THR A 525 2.29 -3.69 -19.46
N ALA A 526 1.40 -4.67 -19.26
CA ALA A 526 1.58 -5.74 -18.29
C ALA A 526 2.32 -6.93 -18.93
N SER A 527 2.79 -7.88 -18.12
CA SER A 527 3.56 -9.05 -18.59
C SER A 527 2.77 -9.96 -19.54
N ASN A 528 1.44 -9.93 -19.49
CA ASN A 528 0.52 -10.73 -20.31
C ASN A 528 -0.10 -9.96 -21.49
N MET A 529 0.43 -8.79 -21.84
CA MET A 529 -0.11 -7.92 -22.90
C MET A 529 0.68 -8.02 -24.21
N GLY A 530 0.90 -9.24 -24.69
CA GLY A 530 1.61 -9.47 -25.96
C GLY A 530 0.90 -8.84 -27.17
N ALA A 531 -0.43 -8.84 -27.18
CA ALA A 531 -1.22 -8.23 -28.26
C ALA A 531 -1.05 -6.70 -28.31
N ASP A 532 -1.07 -6.04 -27.16
CA ASP A 532 -0.82 -4.60 -27.08
C ASP A 532 0.62 -4.27 -27.43
N PHE A 533 1.60 -5.07 -26.97
CA PHE A 533 3.01 -4.93 -27.35
C PHE A 533 3.19 -4.98 -28.87
N SER A 534 2.59 -5.99 -29.52
CA SER A 534 2.56 -6.14 -30.98
C SER A 534 1.94 -4.91 -31.65
N LYS A 535 0.75 -4.51 -31.20
CA LYS A 535 0.03 -3.36 -31.75
C LYS A 535 0.85 -2.07 -31.67
N ILE A 536 1.42 -1.75 -30.50
CA ILE A 536 2.22 -0.53 -30.27
C ILE A 536 3.38 -0.45 -31.26
N LEU A 537 4.09 -1.56 -31.50
CA LEU A 537 5.24 -1.57 -32.38
C LEU A 537 4.86 -1.56 -33.86
N MET A 538 3.75 -2.20 -34.25
CA MET A 538 3.22 -2.10 -35.61
C MET A 538 2.73 -0.68 -35.91
N ASP A 539 2.09 -0.01 -34.94
CA ASP A 539 1.67 1.39 -35.05
C ASP A 539 2.91 2.32 -35.18
N MET A 540 4.00 1.99 -34.48
CA MET A 540 5.28 2.69 -34.63
C MET A 540 5.87 2.53 -36.04
N GLU A 541 5.92 1.31 -36.59
CA GLU A 541 6.40 1.06 -37.97
C GLU A 541 5.54 1.80 -39.00
N ALA A 542 4.21 1.80 -38.83
CA ALA A 542 3.30 2.54 -39.69
C ALA A 542 3.58 4.06 -39.64
N THR A 543 3.82 4.60 -38.44
CA THR A 543 4.15 6.02 -38.24
C THR A 543 5.44 6.39 -38.98
N LEU A 544 6.49 5.56 -38.85
CA LEU A 544 7.80 5.78 -39.47
C LEU A 544 7.79 5.63 -41.00
N THR A 545 6.89 4.81 -41.56
CA THR A 545 6.78 4.58 -43.02
C THR A 545 5.83 5.53 -43.73
N SER A 546 4.94 6.20 -42.98
CA SER A 546 3.97 7.16 -43.53
C SER A 546 4.55 8.56 -43.84
N LYS A 547 5.83 8.77 -43.53
CA LYS A 547 6.58 10.02 -43.68
C LYS A 547 7.77 9.80 -44.59
#